data_AF-A0A929EE69-F1
#
_entry.id   AF-A0A929EE69-F1
#
_cell.length_a   1.000
_cell.length_b   1.000
_cell.length_c   1.000
_cell.angle_alpha   90.00
_cell.angle_beta   90.00
_cell.angle_gamma   90.00
#
_symmetry.space_group_name_H-M   'P 1'
#
loop_
_entity.id
_entity.type
_entity.pdbx_description
1 polymer ?
#
loop_
_entity_poly.entity_id
_entity_poly.type
_entity_poly.pdbx_seq_one_letter_code
_entity_poly.pdbx_strand_id
1 'polypeptide(L)'
;YSAGEVTGGVHGRNRLMGNSLLDILVFGRRAGLNASEFCKGREHATKLSLEHVDKFNSELESAGVTDPIEGPILLPEYTPEHVTDRQWS
;
A
#
# COMPACT_ATOMS: atom_id res chain seq x y z
N TYR A 1 3.19 -8.80 -8.09
CA TYR A 1 4.56 -9.17 -7.67
C TYR A 1 4.81 -8.62 -6.28
N SER A 2 5.68 -9.24 -5.49
CA SER A 2 5.99 -8.84 -4.12
C SER A 2 7.51 -8.86 -3.92
N ALA A 3 8.06 -7.93 -3.13
CA ALA A 3 9.48 -7.83 -2.81
C ALA A 3 9.67 -7.25 -1.40
N GLY A 4 10.72 -7.68 -0.68
CA GLY A 4 11.04 -7.18 0.65
C GLY A 4 10.47 -8.05 1.77
N GLU A 5 10.19 -7.48 2.94
CA GLU A 5 9.75 -8.23 4.14
C GLU A 5 8.48 -9.06 3.92
N VAL A 6 7.60 -8.57 3.04
CA VAL A 6 6.35 -9.23 2.62
C VAL A 6 6.58 -10.54 1.83
N THR A 7 7.76 -10.77 1.25
CA THR A 7 8.00 -12.04 0.52
C THR A 7 8.33 -13.21 1.44
N GLY A 8 8.70 -12.95 2.71
CA GLY A 8 9.08 -13.99 3.67
C GLY A 8 10.22 -14.90 3.20
N GLY A 9 10.77 -15.72 4.10
CA GLY A 9 11.60 -16.88 3.72
C GLY A 9 13.05 -16.64 3.27
N VAL A 10 13.44 -15.44 2.82
CA VAL A 10 14.82 -15.19 2.32
C VAL A 10 15.90 -15.37 3.41
N HIS A 11 15.56 -15.15 4.67
CA HIS A 11 16.49 -15.17 5.80
C HIS A 11 16.31 -16.36 6.76
N GLY A 12 15.42 -17.31 6.47
CA GLY A 12 15.14 -18.42 7.40
C GLY A 12 14.72 -17.95 8.81
N ARG A 13 15.30 -18.52 9.87
CA ARG A 13 14.93 -18.25 11.27
C ARG A 13 15.66 -17.07 11.93
N ASN A 14 16.68 -16.50 11.28
CA ASN A 14 17.41 -15.34 11.80
C ASN A 14 17.97 -14.46 10.67
N ARG A 15 17.62 -13.17 10.68
CA ARG A 15 18.09 -12.18 9.71
C ARG A 15 19.48 -11.67 10.13
N LEU A 16 20.51 -12.00 9.36
CA LEU A 16 21.86 -11.46 9.58
C LEU A 16 21.90 -9.96 9.21
N MET A 17 22.39 -9.15 10.15
CA MET A 17 22.43 -7.69 10.03
C MET A 17 23.30 -7.26 8.83
N GLY A 18 22.73 -6.48 7.90
CA GLY A 18 23.39 -6.01 6.67
C GLY A 18 22.77 -6.52 5.37
N ASN A 19 22.09 -7.68 5.39
CA ASN A 19 21.45 -8.23 4.17
C ASN A 19 20.07 -7.63 3.86
N SER A 20 19.46 -6.92 4.81
CA SER A 20 18.11 -6.36 4.64
C SER A 20 18.05 -5.27 3.57
N LEU A 21 19.09 -4.44 3.45
CA LEU A 21 19.15 -3.40 2.43
C LEU A 21 19.38 -4.00 1.03
N LEU A 22 20.23 -5.03 0.95
CA LEU A 22 20.54 -5.74 -0.29
C LEU A 22 19.29 -6.43 -0.86
N ASP A 23 18.52 -7.10 0.00
CA ASP A 23 17.30 -7.79 -0.43
C ASP A 23 16.25 -6.84 -1.00
N ILE A 24 16.02 -5.70 -0.34
CA ILE A 24 15.06 -4.70 -0.82
C ILE A 24 15.46 -4.19 -2.21
N LEU A 25 16.75 -3.89 -2.41
CA LEU A 25 17.23 -3.35 -3.68
C LEU A 25 17.20 -4.38 -4.81
N VAL A 26 17.69 -5.61 -4.56
CA VAL A 26 17.80 -6.65 -5.58
C VAL A 26 16.42 -7.22 -5.93
N PHE A 27 15.64 -7.63 -4.94
CA PHE A 27 14.31 -8.20 -5.20
C PHE A 27 13.31 -7.13 -5.60
N GLY A 28 13.42 -5.90 -5.06
CA GLY A 28 12.59 -4.76 -5.48
C GLY A 28 12.80 -4.43 -6.95
N ARG A 29 14.05 -4.35 -7.41
CA ARG A 29 14.36 -4.11 -8.83
C ARG A 29 13.82 -5.23 -9.73
N ARG A 30 13.99 -6.49 -9.34
CA ARG A 30 13.47 -7.64 -10.10
C ARG A 30 11.94 -7.65 -10.15
N ALA A 31 11.27 -7.40 -9.03
CA ALA A 31 9.82 -7.33 -8.97
C ALA A 31 9.27 -6.17 -9.82
N GLY A 32 9.93 -5.01 -9.80
CA GLY A 32 9.55 -3.86 -10.63
C GLY A 32 9.66 -4.12 -12.13
N LEU A 33 10.76 -4.75 -12.57
CA LEU A 33 10.93 -5.12 -13.98
C LEU A 33 9.86 -6.10 -14.46
N ASN A 34 9.62 -7.18 -13.69
CA ASN A 34 8.60 -8.17 -14.02
C ASN A 34 7.18 -7.57 -13.99
N ALA A 35 6.89 -6.68 -13.03
CA ALA A 35 5.61 -5.97 -12.97
C ALA A 35 5.40 -5.08 -14.19
N SER A 36 6.44 -4.34 -14.62
CA SER A 36 6.37 -3.51 -15.82
C SER A 36 6.15 -4.35 -17.08
N GLU A 37 6.85 -5.46 -17.25
CA GLU A 37 6.66 -6.38 -18.38
C GLU A 37 5.27 -7.00 -18.38
N PHE A 38 4.79 -7.43 -17.21
CA PHE A 38 3.45 -7.98 -17.04
C PHE A 38 2.34 -6.98 -17.41
N CYS A 39 2.49 -5.71 -17.02
CA CYS A 39 1.53 -4.65 -17.37
C CYS A 39 1.60 -4.28 -18.85
N LYS A 40 2.78 -4.29 -19.48
CA LYS A 40 2.94 -3.99 -20.92
C LYS A 40 2.34 -5.07 -21.82
N GLY A 41 2.36 -6.33 -21.38
CA GLY A 41 1.84 -7.47 -22.14
C GLY A 41 0.34 -7.71 -21.99
N ARG A 42 -0.40 -6.85 -21.27
CA ARG A 42 -1.83 -6.98 -21.05
C ARG A 42 -2.54 -5.70 -21.47
N GLU A 43 -3.71 -5.84 -22.10
CA GLU A 43 -4.61 -4.70 -22.23
C GLU A 43 -5.07 -4.26 -20.83
N HIS A 44 -5.18 -2.94 -20.64
CA HIS A 44 -5.64 -2.40 -19.36
C HIS A 44 -7.04 -2.92 -19.07
N ALA A 45 -7.18 -3.71 -18.00
CA ALA A 45 -8.46 -4.22 -17.57
C ALA A 45 -9.32 -3.05 -17.08
N THR A 46 -10.32 -2.69 -17.89
CA THR A 46 -11.40 -1.73 -17.58
C THR A 46 -10.94 -0.32 -17.17
N LYS A 47 -11.90 0.62 -17.14
CA LYS A 47 -11.65 2.00 -16.73
C LYS A 47 -11.23 2.01 -15.26
N LEU A 48 -10.12 2.67 -14.93
CA LEU A 48 -9.71 2.89 -13.54
C LEU A 48 -10.85 3.61 -12.80
N SER A 49 -11.36 3.02 -11.73
CA SER A 49 -12.42 3.60 -10.91
C SER A 49 -12.09 3.50 -9.43
N LEU A 50 -12.63 4.45 -8.67
CA LEU A 50 -12.57 4.48 -7.20
C LEU A 50 -13.80 3.85 -6.58
N GLU A 51 -14.53 2.99 -7.31
CA GLU A 51 -15.78 2.35 -6.84
C GLU A 51 -15.61 1.60 -5.51
N HIS A 52 -14.42 1.07 -5.24
CA HIS A 52 -14.12 0.44 -3.96
C HIS A 52 -14.09 1.43 -2.78
N VAL A 53 -13.65 2.67 -3.01
CA VAL A 53 -13.67 3.76 -2.02
C VAL A 53 -15.10 4.20 -1.78
N ASP A 54 -15.87 4.40 -2.85
CA ASP A 54 -17.28 4.82 -2.75
C ASP A 54 -18.13 3.78 -2.00
N LYS A 55 -17.90 2.48 -2.28
CA LYS A 55 -18.53 1.36 -1.58
C LYS A 55 -18.16 1.34 -0.10
N PHE A 56 -16.88 1.53 0.22
CA PHE A 56 -16.41 1.57 1.61
C PHE A 56 -17.01 2.75 2.39
N ASN A 57 -17.05 3.94 1.80
CA ASN A 57 -17.69 5.11 2.43
C ASN A 57 -19.19 4.88 2.66
N SER A 58 -19.88 4.28 1.69
CA SER A 58 -21.31 3.93 1.83
C SER A 58 -21.54 2.90 2.94
N GLU A 59 -20.62 1.95 3.12
CA GLU A 59 -20.65 0.96 4.20
C GLU A 59 -20.43 1.63 5.57
N LEU A 60 -19.51 2.59 5.68
CA LEU A 60 -19.29 3.38 6.90
C LEU A 60 -20.52 4.22 7.28
N GLU A 61 -21.14 4.88 6.30
CA GLU A 61 -22.38 5.63 6.51
C GLU A 61 -23.53 4.72 6.97
N SER A 62 -23.69 3.57 6.33
CA SER A 62 -24.72 2.57 6.69
C SER A 62 -24.50 1.98 8.08
N ALA A 63 -23.24 1.85 8.50
CA ALA A 63 -22.85 1.40 9.83
C ALA A 63 -22.95 2.51 10.90
N GLY A 64 -23.25 3.76 10.50
CA GLY A 64 -23.36 4.90 11.41
C GLY A 64 -22.02 5.32 12.03
N VAL A 65 -20.90 5.00 11.39
CA VAL A 65 -19.55 5.32 11.89
C VAL A 65 -19.22 6.76 11.53
N THR A 66 -19.33 7.67 12.50
CA THR A 66 -19.03 9.11 12.32
C THR A 66 -17.59 9.48 12.66
N ASP A 67 -16.89 8.62 13.41
CA ASP A 67 -15.46 8.77 13.74
C ASP A 67 -14.78 7.40 13.62
N PRO A 68 -14.11 7.11 12.49
CA PRO A 68 -13.46 5.81 12.28
C PRO A 68 -12.16 5.66 13.08
N ILE A 69 -11.72 6.68 13.83
CA ILE A 69 -10.47 6.65 14.59
C ILE A 69 -10.74 6.01 15.96
N GLU A 70 -10.80 4.67 16.01
CA GLU A 70 -10.91 3.92 17.27
C GLU A 70 -9.57 3.74 18.00
N GLY A 71 -8.45 4.15 17.39
CA GLY A 71 -7.10 3.91 17.90
C GLY A 71 -6.44 5.15 18.53
N PRO A 72 -5.56 4.98 19.53
CA PRO A 72 -4.74 6.09 20.02
C PRO A 72 -3.83 6.58 18.88
N ILE A 73 -3.88 7.89 18.61
CA ILE A 73 -2.99 8.55 17.66
C ILE A 73 -1.56 8.46 18.22
N LEU A 74 -0.77 7.51 17.70
CA LEU A 74 0.62 7.27 18.14
C LEU A 74 1.60 8.31 17.60
N LEU A 75 1.24 8.96 16.50
CA LEU A 75 2.07 9.92 15.78
C LEU A 75 1.22 11.17 15.53
N PRO A 76 1.73 12.38 15.79
CA PRO A 76 0.98 13.59 15.48
C PRO A 76 0.69 13.67 13.98
N GLU A 77 -0.36 14.43 13.63
CA GLU A 77 -0.72 14.70 12.25
C GLU A 77 0.45 15.39 11.54
N TYR A 78 1.20 14.63 10.73
CA TYR A 78 2.31 15.15 9.93
C TYR A 78 1.86 15.60 8.54
N THR A 79 0.60 15.33 8.19
CA THR A 79 -0.01 15.72 6.92
C THR A 79 -0.16 17.25 6.91
N PRO A 80 0.49 17.97 5.98
CA PRO A 80 0.28 19.41 5.85
C PRO A 80 -1.19 19.73 5.51
N GLU A 81 -1.76 20.81 6.06
CA GLU A 81 -3.17 21.19 5.88
C GLU A 81 -3.63 21.14 4.41
N HIS A 82 -2.80 21.64 3.49
CA HIS A 82 -3.08 21.67 2.05
C HIS A 82 -3.21 20.30 1.36
N VAL A 83 -2.79 19.22 2.04
CA VAL A 83 -2.94 17.82 1.60
C VAL A 83 -4.21 17.21 2.21
N THR A 84 -4.51 17.53 3.47
CA THR A 84 -5.71 17.08 4.18
C THR A 84 -6.99 17.61 3.53
N ASP A 85 -6.98 18.87 3.08
CA ASP A 85 -8.12 19.50 2.39
C ASP A 85 -8.53 18.78 1.09
N ARG A 86 -7.62 18.00 0.50
CA ARG A 86 -7.84 17.24 -0.75
C ARG A 86 -8.22 15.78 -0.51
N GLN A 87 -8.17 15.29 0.73
CA GLN A 87 -8.48 13.89 1.03
C GLN A 87 -9.98 13.61 1.03
N TRP A 88 -10.80 14.65 1.22
CA TRP A 88 -12.25 14.55 1.43
C TRP A 88 -13.07 15.30 0.38
N SER A 89 -12.42 15.83 -0.66
CA SER A 89 -13.02 16.49 -1.83
C SER A 89 -13.01 15.59 -3.05
#